data_AF-A0A964XS65-F1
#
_entry.id   AF-A0A964XS65-F1
#
_cell.length_a   1.000
_cell.length_b   1.000
_cell.length_c   1.000
_cell.angle_alpha   90.00
_cell.angle_beta   90.00
_cell.angle_gamma   90.00
#
_symmetry.space_group_name_H-M   'P 1'
#
loop_
_entity.id
_entity.type
_entity.pdbx_description
1 polymer ?
#
loop_
_entity_poly.entity_id
_entity_poly.type
_entity_poly.pdbx_seq_one_letter_code
_entity_poly.pdbx_strand_id
1 'polypeptide(L)'
;MRYKRRRDANDGEIGEALTAAGFTVHDFAGAGYVPDRLVTRPLPDGRLWVCWIEIKVKTGKLRPTQEKFAEIFEPRGEFYVARDAQIAVI
;
A
#
# COMPACT_ATOMS: atom_id res chain seq x y z
N MET A 1 -6.14 4.99 29.16
CA MET A 1 -5.38 5.63 28.06
C MET A 1 -5.56 4.81 26.80
N ARG A 2 -6.27 5.33 25.78
CA ARG A 2 -6.39 4.67 24.47
C ARG A 2 -5.11 4.98 23.70
N TYR A 3 -4.23 4.00 23.53
CA TYR A 3 -2.99 4.15 22.77
C TYR A 3 -3.36 4.58 21.34
N LYS A 4 -3.17 5.87 21.02
CA LYS A 4 -3.40 6.39 19.68
C LYS A 4 -2.22 5.91 18.84
N ARG A 5 -2.42 4.82 18.10
CA ARG A 5 -1.42 4.24 17.21
C ARG A 5 -0.91 5.36 16.30
N ARG A 6 0.33 5.80 16.51
CA ARG A 6 0.95 6.86 15.70
C ARG A 6 0.99 6.31 14.27
N ARG A 7 0.29 6.98 13.34
CA ARG A 7 0.40 6.68 11.91
C ARG A 7 1.87 6.85 11.54
N ASP A 8 2.44 5.89 10.83
CA ASP A 8 3.81 6.02 10.34
C ASP A 8 3.90 7.30 9.50
N ALA A 9 4.94 8.12 9.70
CA ALA A 9 5.10 9.39 9.00
C ALA A 9 5.02 9.22 7.46
N ASN A 10 5.50 8.06 6.98
CA ASN A 10 5.50 7.69 5.57
C ASN A 10 4.10 7.43 5.00
N ASP A 11 3.10 7.08 5.83
CA ASP A 11 1.77 6.69 5.33
C ASP A 11 1.04 7.86 4.65
N GLY A 12 1.12 9.05 5.23
CA GLY A 12 0.53 10.26 4.65
C GLY A 12 1.21 10.64 3.33
N GLU A 13 2.54 10.76 3.35
CA GLU A 13 3.34 11.18 2.19
C GLU A 13 3.21 10.20 1.01
N ILE A 14 3.22 8.89 1.26
CA ILE A 14 3.05 7.87 0.22
C ILE A 14 1.62 7.93 -0.34
N GLY A 15 0.60 8.08 0.50
CA GLY A 15 -0.79 8.19 0.05
C GLY A 15 -1.02 9.41 -0.85
N GLU A 16 -0.46 10.56 -0.47
CA GLU A 16 -0.52 11.79 -1.26
C GLU A 16 0.23 11.63 -2.58
N ALA A 17 1.43 11.05 -2.57
CA ALA A 17 2.21 10.80 -3.79
C ALA A 17 1.47 9.87 -4.78
N LEU A 18 0.89 8.78 -4.28
CA LEU A 18 0.10 7.85 -5.11
C LEU A 18 -1.12 8.54 -5.73
N THR A 19 -1.80 9.39 -4.95
CA THR A 19 -2.94 10.16 -5.45
C THR A 19 -2.49 11.16 -6.52
N ALA A 20 -1.39 11.88 -6.29
CA ALA A 20 -0.81 12.81 -7.25
C ALA A 20 -0.34 12.14 -8.55
N ALA A 21 0.08 10.87 -8.47
CA ALA A 21 0.42 10.04 -9.63
C ALA A 21 -0.83 9.52 -10.40
N GLY A 22 -2.04 9.90 -9.99
CA GLY A 22 -3.29 9.60 -10.69
C GLY A 22 -3.92 8.26 -10.30
N PHE A 23 -3.46 7.63 -9.22
CA PHE A 23 -4.12 6.45 -8.68
C PHE A 23 -5.31 6.85 -7.81
N THR A 24 -6.36 6.02 -7.81
CA THR A 24 -7.37 6.08 -6.76
C THR A 24 -6.83 5.29 -5.57
N VAL A 25 -6.69 5.95 -4.42
CA VAL A 25 -6.11 5.36 -3.20
C VAL A 25 -7.19 5.12 -2.16
N HIS A 26 -7.33 3.88 -1.72
CA HIS A 26 -8.25 3.47 -0.66
C HIS A 26 -7.48 3.20 0.64
N ASP A 27 -7.95 3.78 1.74
CA ASP A 27 -7.35 3.63 3.07
C ASP A 27 -7.86 2.37 3.77
N PHE A 28 -6.96 1.41 3.99
CA PHE A 28 -7.22 0.19 4.75
C PHE A 28 -6.35 0.12 6.02
N ALA A 29 -5.68 1.23 6.40
CA ALA A 29 -4.79 1.29 7.55
C ALA A 29 -5.58 1.12 8.85
N GLY A 30 -5.74 -0.12 9.29
CA GLY A 30 -6.51 -0.51 10.48
C GLY A 30 -7.61 -1.54 10.24
N ALA A 31 -7.87 -1.93 8.99
CA ALA A 31 -8.82 -3.02 8.67
C ALA A 31 -8.36 -4.37 9.25
N GLY A 32 -7.05 -4.57 9.40
CA GLY A 32 -6.45 -5.82 9.86
C GLY A 32 -6.48 -6.90 8.77
N TYR A 33 -5.47 -7.78 8.78
CA TYR A 33 -5.31 -8.91 7.83
C TYR A 33 -5.10 -8.56 6.34
N VAL A 34 -5.26 -7.29 5.96
CA VAL A 34 -4.94 -6.76 4.62
C VAL A 34 -3.88 -5.64 4.71
N PRO A 35 -3.18 -5.34 3.60
CA PRO A 35 -2.22 -4.23 3.54
C PRO A 35 -2.85 -2.85 3.79
N ASP A 36 -2.00 -1.85 4.03
CA ASP A 36 -2.43 -0.52 4.48
C ASP A 36 -3.25 0.26 3.43
N ARG A 37 -2.97 0.08 2.13
CA ARG A 37 -3.71 0.75 1.05
C ARG A 37 -4.05 -0.23 -0.07
N LEU A 38 -5.16 0.06 -0.76
CA LEU A 38 -5.46 -0.51 -2.07
C LEU A 38 -5.42 0.64 -3.08
N VAL A 39 -4.62 0.50 -4.13
CA VAL A 39 -4.62 1.45 -5.24
C VAL A 39 -5.31 0.85 -6.45
N THR A 40 -6.03 1.69 -7.19
CA THR A 40 -6.69 1.29 -8.43
C THR A 40 -6.44 2.31 -9.53
N ARG A 41 -6.40 1.83 -10.78
CA ARG A 41 -6.31 2.64 -12.00
C ARG A 41 -7.07 1.97 -13.14
N PRO A 42 -7.88 2.71 -13.91
CA PRO A 42 -8.49 2.15 -15.12
C PRO A 42 -7.43 1.84 -16.17
N LEU A 43 -7.54 0.66 -16.79
CA LEU A 43 -6.78 0.26 -17.96
C LEU A 43 -7.49 0.75 -19.24
N PRO A 44 -6.79 0.84 -20.38
CA PRO A 44 -7.40 1.27 -21.65
C PRO A 44 -8.61 0.44 -22.10
N ASP A 45 -8.71 -0.81 -21.63
CA ASP A 45 -9.82 -1.72 -21.91
C ASP A 45 -11.00 -1.58 -20.93
N GLY A 46 -10.95 -0.61 -20.01
CA GLY A 46 -12.00 -0.35 -19.03
C GLY A 46 -11.95 -1.23 -17.79
N ARG A 47 -11.03 -2.21 -17.70
CA ARG A 47 -10.82 -2.98 -16.46
C ARG A 47 -10.07 -2.13 -15.44
N LEU A 48 -10.27 -2.42 -14.16
CA LEU A 48 -9.47 -1.83 -13.09
C LEU A 48 -8.22 -2.66 -12.86
N TRP A 49 -7.06 -2.05 -13.04
CA TRP A 49 -5.84 -2.54 -12.41
C TRP A 49 -5.89 -2.22 -10.92
N VAL A 50 -5.43 -3.17 -10.10
CA VAL A 50 -5.42 -3.05 -8.65
C VAL A 50 -4.05 -3.44 -8.12
N CYS A 51 -3.61 -2.79 -7.04
CA CYS A 51 -2.41 -3.19 -6.32
C CYS A 51 -2.56 -2.89 -4.83
N TRP A 52 -2.20 -3.87 -4.00
CA TRP A 52 -2.14 -3.71 -2.56
C TRP A 52 -0.79 -3.11 -2.16
N ILE A 53 -0.84 -2.03 -1.38
CA ILE A 53 0.36 -1.35 -0.89
C ILE A 53 0.47 -1.59 0.61
N GLU A 54 1.52 -2.28 1.02
CA GLU A 54 1.93 -2.36 2.42
C GLU A 54 2.98 -1.28 2.69
N ILE A 55 2.75 -0.43 3.69
CA ILE A 55 3.64 0.68 3.98
C ILE A 55 4.58 0.28 5.12
N LYS A 56 5.88 0.44 4.89
CA LYS A 56 6.92 0.18 5.88
C LYS A 56 7.87 1.35 5.98
N VAL A 57 8.39 1.60 7.17
CA VAL A 57 9.61 2.39 7.30
C VAL A 57 10.78 1.72 6.57
N LYS A 58 11.86 2.46 6.26
CA LYS A 58 13.00 1.99 5.46
C LYS A 58 13.55 0.61 5.87
N THR A 59 13.61 0.32 7.18
CA THR A 59 14.09 -0.96 7.73
C THR A 59 12.97 -1.90 8.19
N GLY A 60 11.71 -1.52 8.00
CA GLY A 60 10.55 -2.27 8.45
C GLY A 60 10.42 -3.60 7.71
N LYS A 61 10.25 -4.69 8.45
CA LYS A 61 10.05 -6.03 7.88
C LYS A 61 8.56 -6.34 7.73
N LEU A 62 8.23 -7.17 6.75
CA LEU A 62 6.90 -7.76 6.68
C LEU A 62 6.70 -8.69 7.89
N ARG A 63 5.46 -8.75 8.37
CA ARG A 63 5.04 -9.75 9.34
C ARG A 63 4.68 -11.04 8.61
N PRO A 64 4.65 -12.20 9.29
CA PRO A 64 4.32 -13.48 8.64
C PRO A 64 2.98 -13.47 7.87
N THR A 65 1.96 -12.79 8.38
CA THR A 65 0.68 -12.64 7.66
C THR A 65 0.81 -11.81 6.38
N GLN A 66 1.68 -10.80 6.39
CA GLN A 66 1.93 -9.93 5.24
C GLN A 66 2.81 -10.64 4.20
N GLU A 67 3.76 -11.47 4.64
CA GLU A 67 4.55 -12.34 3.75
C GLU A 67 3.63 -13.33 3.02
N LYS A 68 2.72 -14.01 3.73
CA LYS A 68 1.71 -14.89 3.10
C LYS A 68 0.80 -14.15 2.13
N PHE A 69 0.47 -12.90 2.42
CA PHE A 69 -0.29 -12.07 1.49
C PHE A 69 0.54 -11.79 0.23
N ALA A 70 1.80 -11.39 0.40
CA ALA A 70 2.73 -11.15 -0.71
C ALA A 70 2.87 -12.38 -1.60
N GLU A 71 3.04 -13.58 -1.04
CA GLU A 71 3.16 -14.85 -1.80
C GLU A 71 2.00 -15.08 -2.79
N ILE A 72 0.80 -14.58 -2.50
CA ILE A 72 -0.39 -14.76 -3.33
C ILE A 72 -0.50 -13.69 -4.44
N PHE A 73 -0.16 -12.44 -4.10
CA PHE A 73 -0.46 -11.26 -4.94
C PHE A 73 0.76 -10.70 -5.66
N GLU A 74 1.98 -10.89 -5.14
CA GLU A 74 3.22 -10.43 -5.77
C GLU A 74 3.45 -11.11 -7.14
N PRO A 75 3.20 -12.43 -7.34
CA PRO A 75 3.32 -13.05 -8.66
C PRO A 75 2.36 -12.50 -9.72
N ARG A 76 1.32 -11.76 -9.29
CA ARG A 76 0.34 -11.12 -10.17
C ARG A 76 0.68 -9.65 -10.48
N GLY A 77 1.72 -9.11 -9.82
CA GLY A 77 2.02 -7.68 -9.84
C GLY A 77 0.99 -6.84 -9.07
N GLU A 78 0.27 -7.45 -8.12
CA GLU A 78 -0.83 -6.83 -7.37
C GLU A 78 -0.46 -6.56 -5.90
N PHE A 79 0.83 -6.60 -5.56
CA PHE A 79 1.35 -6.30 -4.23
C PHE A 79 2.66 -5.53 -4.32
N TYR A 80 2.80 -4.48 -3.50
CA TYR A 80 4.00 -3.66 -3.42
C TYR A 80 4.27 -3.20 -1.99
N VAL A 81 5.54 -3.20 -1.59
CA VAL A 81 5.96 -2.69 -0.28
C VAL A 81 6.54 -1.28 -0.46
N ALA A 82 5.73 -0.27 -0.13
CA ALA A 82 6.15 1.12 -0.22
C ALA A 82 6.95 1.52 1.03
N ARG A 83 8.10 2.15 0.80
CA ARG A 83 9.00 2.62 1.87
C ARG A 83 9.27 4.11 1.85
N ASP A 84 9.06 4.72 0.70
CA ASP A 84 9.39 6.09 0.39
C ASP A 84 8.41 6.61 -0.66
N ALA A 85 7.98 7.86 -0.52
CA ALA A 85 6.97 8.46 -1.39
C ALA A 85 7.47 8.68 -2.83
N GLN A 86 8.75 8.98 -3.02
CA GLN A 86 9.34 9.17 -4.35
C GLN A 86 9.45 7.84 -5.09
N ILE A 87 9.86 6.78 -4.38
CA ILE A 87 10.01 5.45 -5.00
C ILE A 87 8.64 4.81 -5.28
N ALA A 88 7.63 5.08 -4.46
CA ALA A 88 6.31 4.45 -4.58
C ALA A 88 5.52 4.83 -5.84
N VAL A 89 5.98 5.83 -6.61
CA VAL A 89 5.30 6.32 -7.82
C VAL A 89 6.09 6.08 -9.11
N ILE A 90 7.22 5.37 -9.05
CA ILE A 90 8.10 5.06 -10.20
C ILE A 90 7.68 3.75 -10.86
#